data_AF-A0A0S2LYR2-F1
#
_entry.id   AF-A0A0S2LYR2-F1
#
_cell.length_a   1.000
_cell.length_b   1.000
_cell.length_c   1.000
_cell.angle_alpha   90.00
_cell.angle_beta   90.00
_cell.angle_gamma   90.00
#
_symmetry.space_group_name_H-M   'P 1'
#
loop_
_entity.id
_entity.type
_entity.pdbx_description
1 polymer ?
#
loop_
_entity_poly.entity_id
_entity_poly.type
_entity_poly.pdbx_seq_one_letter_code
_entity_poly.pdbx_strand_id
1 'polypeptide(L)'
;MENSTTVGTQASTESAQASEIQVVDTPAVSGMAVATPVVETPAVESQVVEAPAVAGLPVAPPITAPPVTAPPARRRAAGAVGKGPAITAGLGVLGFALEVAMLAAFVFWGFRQESPWDMVLGIGVPAIVVVLWGVFLAPRSERRLKPAVVLWVATALFLLAAVALFGANAAVLGTLMAVFSVGYFAASGYVARQAR
;
A
#
# COMPACT_ATOMS: atom_id res chain seq x y z
N MET A 1 -50.66 58.24 6.42
CA MET A 1 -51.30 57.10 5.71
C MET A 1 -50.87 55.83 6.42
N GLU A 2 -51.52 55.60 7.55
CA GLU A 2 -51.40 54.37 8.33
C GLU A 2 -52.27 53.29 7.69
N ASN A 3 -51.79 52.04 7.64
CA ASN A 3 -52.68 50.90 7.57
C ASN A 3 -52.25 49.88 8.62
N SER A 4 -53.10 49.76 9.64
CA SER A 4 -53.05 48.76 10.70
C SER A 4 -54.10 47.68 10.40
N THR A 5 -53.92 46.53 11.07
CA THR A 5 -54.92 45.47 11.36
C THR A 5 -55.13 44.46 10.19
N THR A 6 -55.14 43.13 10.38
CA THR A 6 -55.53 42.34 11.56
C THR A 6 -54.88 40.95 11.58
N VAL A 7 -54.65 40.50 12.82
CA VAL A 7 -54.29 39.19 13.35
C VAL A 7 -55.15 38.04 12.85
N GLY A 8 -54.51 36.87 12.66
CA GLY A 8 -55.18 35.57 12.49
C GLY A 8 -54.32 34.45 13.04
N THR A 9 -54.40 34.23 14.35
CA THR A 9 -53.97 33.03 15.07
C THR A 9 -54.52 31.76 14.41
N GLN A 10 -53.65 30.80 14.03
CA GLN A 10 -53.92 29.38 14.26
C GLN A 10 -52.63 28.66 14.66
N ALA A 11 -52.67 28.18 15.90
CA ALA A 11 -51.79 27.20 16.46
C ALA A 11 -52.10 25.81 15.88
N SER A 12 -51.12 24.92 16.06
CA SER A 12 -51.25 23.46 15.96
C SER A 12 -51.41 22.93 14.54
N THR A 13 -50.40 22.21 14.06
CA THR A 13 -50.41 20.74 14.14
C THR A 13 -49.04 20.24 13.70
N GLU A 14 -48.28 19.78 14.68
CA GLU A 14 -47.19 18.83 14.55
C GLU A 14 -47.74 17.59 13.81
N SER A 15 -47.27 17.35 12.60
CA SER A 15 -47.57 16.13 11.86
C SER A 15 -46.30 15.71 11.14
N ALA A 16 -45.53 14.92 11.89
CA ALA A 16 -44.92 13.68 11.46
C ALA A 16 -44.41 13.62 10.01
N GLN A 17 -43.08 13.55 9.95
CA GLN A 17 -42.35 12.61 9.12
C GLN A 17 -43.21 11.49 8.50
N ALA A 18 -43.23 11.43 7.18
CA ALA A 18 -43.23 10.17 6.44
C ALA A 18 -42.76 10.48 5.02
N SER A 19 -41.44 10.46 4.83
CA SER A 19 -40.84 10.40 3.51
C SER A 19 -41.28 9.09 2.87
N GLU A 20 -42.02 9.22 1.79
CA GLU A 20 -42.56 8.15 0.95
C GLU A 20 -41.41 7.28 0.42
N ILE A 21 -41.22 6.11 1.05
CA ILE A 21 -40.31 5.08 0.55
C ILE A 21 -41.07 4.31 -0.54
N GLN A 22 -40.64 4.57 -1.77
CA GLN A 22 -41.07 3.89 -2.97
C GLN A 22 -40.79 2.38 -2.87
N VAL A 23 -41.86 1.60 -2.79
CA VAL A 23 -41.84 0.14 -2.92
C VAL A 23 -41.70 -0.18 -4.41
N VAL A 24 -40.50 -0.61 -4.82
CA VAL A 24 -40.28 -1.28 -6.11
C VAL A 24 -40.09 -2.75 -5.84
N ASP A 25 -41.02 -3.54 -6.38
CA ASP A 25 -41.02 -4.98 -6.33
C ASP A 25 -39.77 -5.58 -7.01
N THR A 26 -39.19 -6.53 -6.29
CA THR A 26 -38.10 -7.42 -6.68
C THR A 26 -38.46 -8.26 -7.90
N PRO A 27 -37.47 -8.64 -8.72
CA PRO A 27 -37.42 -10.02 -9.18
C PRO A 27 -36.25 -10.76 -8.51
N ALA A 28 -36.61 -11.81 -7.77
CA ALA A 28 -35.71 -12.82 -7.26
C ALA A 28 -35.00 -13.53 -8.42
N VAL A 29 -33.68 -13.46 -8.47
CA VAL A 29 -32.85 -14.38 -9.26
C VAL A 29 -32.28 -15.41 -8.30
N SER A 30 -33.03 -16.51 -8.15
CA SER A 30 -32.56 -17.73 -7.51
C SER A 30 -31.61 -18.48 -8.44
N GLY A 31 -30.46 -18.86 -7.89
CA GLY A 31 -29.77 -20.10 -8.25
C GLY A 31 -28.83 -20.03 -9.45
N MET A 32 -27.57 -19.68 -9.20
CA MET A 32 -26.47 -20.34 -9.91
C MET A 32 -25.33 -20.62 -8.94
N ALA A 33 -25.39 -21.82 -8.35
CA ALA A 33 -24.26 -22.43 -7.68
C ALA A 33 -23.16 -22.64 -8.72
N VAL A 34 -22.07 -21.88 -8.61
CA VAL A 34 -20.84 -22.15 -9.36
C VAL A 34 -19.78 -22.54 -8.34
N ALA A 35 -19.29 -23.76 -8.54
CA ALA A 35 -18.48 -24.54 -7.64
C ALA A 35 -17.21 -23.82 -7.19
N THR A 36 -16.89 -23.99 -5.91
CA THR A 36 -15.56 -23.77 -5.36
C THR A 36 -14.54 -24.62 -6.12
N PRO A 37 -13.49 -24.06 -6.74
CA PRO A 37 -12.38 -24.88 -7.17
C PRO A 37 -11.61 -25.32 -5.91
N VAL A 38 -11.82 -26.58 -5.54
CA VAL A 38 -10.90 -27.34 -4.68
C VAL A 38 -9.56 -27.36 -5.42
N VAL A 39 -8.61 -26.55 -4.96
CA VAL A 39 -7.22 -26.68 -5.39
C VAL A 39 -6.68 -27.92 -4.70
N GLU A 40 -6.79 -29.05 -5.39
CA GLU A 40 -6.10 -30.28 -5.04
C GLU A 40 -4.59 -29.98 -5.01
N THR A 41 -3.98 -30.22 -3.85
CA THR A 41 -2.54 -30.14 -3.69
C THR A 41 -1.97 -31.35 -4.44
N PRO A 42 -1.20 -31.19 -5.53
CA PRO A 42 -0.56 -32.34 -6.13
C PRO A 42 0.45 -32.88 -5.12
N ALA A 43 0.20 -34.10 -4.66
CA ALA A 43 1.19 -34.93 -3.99
C ALA A 43 2.41 -35.01 -4.92
N VAL A 44 3.50 -34.36 -4.51
CA VAL A 44 4.80 -34.59 -5.14
C VAL A 44 5.23 -35.98 -4.71
N GLU A 45 4.90 -36.93 -5.56
CA GLU A 45 5.37 -38.31 -5.51
C GLU A 45 6.89 -38.28 -5.60
N SER A 46 7.53 -38.72 -4.51
CA SER A 46 8.98 -38.90 -4.44
C SER A 46 9.41 -39.90 -5.50
N GLN A 47 9.83 -39.39 -6.67
CA GLN A 47 10.51 -40.21 -7.66
C GLN A 47 11.82 -40.69 -7.06
N VAL A 48 11.83 -41.96 -6.68
CA VAL A 48 13.02 -42.77 -6.44
C VAL A 48 13.75 -42.85 -7.78
N VAL A 49 14.73 -41.97 -7.98
CA VAL A 49 15.70 -42.11 -9.06
C VAL A 49 16.61 -43.27 -8.67
N GLU A 50 16.34 -44.43 -9.25
CA GLU A 50 17.21 -45.58 -9.24
C GLU A 50 18.49 -45.22 -10.00
N ALA A 51 19.59 -45.06 -9.25
CA ALA A 51 20.90 -44.74 -9.83
C ALA A 51 21.41 -45.95 -10.64
N PRO A 52 21.93 -45.75 -11.86
CA PRO A 52 22.52 -46.84 -12.62
C PRO A 52 23.78 -47.34 -11.91
N ALA A 53 23.88 -48.67 -11.80
CA ALA A 53 25.05 -49.36 -11.29
C ALA A 53 26.30 -48.99 -12.10
N VAL A 54 27.11 -48.07 -11.57
CA VAL A 54 28.45 -47.79 -12.09
C VAL A 54 29.40 -48.84 -11.52
N ALA A 55 29.65 -49.87 -12.32
CA ALA A 55 30.71 -50.83 -12.07
C ALA A 55 32.08 -50.16 -12.19
N GLY A 56 32.94 -50.39 -11.18
CA GLY A 56 34.39 -50.20 -11.29
C GLY A 56 34.92 -48.83 -10.87
N LEU A 57 35.08 -48.62 -9.55
CA LEU A 57 36.04 -47.66 -9.02
C LEU A 57 37.13 -48.41 -8.25
N PRO A 58 38.43 -48.08 -8.45
CA PRO A 58 39.54 -48.71 -7.74
C PRO A 58 39.46 -48.42 -6.24
N VAL A 59 39.64 -49.46 -5.43
CA VAL A 59 39.68 -49.39 -3.96
C VAL A 59 40.83 -48.49 -3.53
N ALA A 60 40.50 -47.26 -3.11
CA ALA A 60 41.43 -46.40 -2.38
C ALA A 60 41.61 -46.95 -0.95
N PRO A 61 42.83 -46.92 -0.38
CA PRO A 61 43.07 -47.39 0.99
C PRO A 61 42.28 -46.55 2.00
N PRO A 62 41.99 -47.10 3.20
CA PRO A 62 41.18 -46.41 4.19
C PRO A 62 41.88 -45.14 4.66
N ILE A 63 41.38 -43.99 4.23
CA ILE A 63 41.74 -42.71 4.81
C ILE A 63 41.06 -42.66 6.17
N THR A 64 41.84 -42.67 7.25
CA THR A 64 41.38 -42.43 8.60
C THR A 64 40.71 -41.06 8.64
N ALA A 65 39.37 -41.04 8.69
CA ALA A 65 38.64 -39.79 8.85
C ALA A 65 39.01 -39.18 10.21
N PRO A 66 39.34 -37.87 10.29
CA PRO A 66 39.46 -37.20 11.58
C PRO A 66 38.11 -37.24 12.31
N PRO A 67 38.09 -37.21 13.65
CA PRO A 67 36.86 -37.22 14.41
C PRO A 67 35.98 -36.04 13.98
N VAL A 68 34.76 -36.34 13.54
CA VAL A 68 33.72 -35.34 13.25
C VAL A 68 33.40 -34.64 14.58
N THR A 69 34.04 -33.50 14.82
CA THR A 69 33.58 -32.59 15.86
C THR A 69 32.21 -32.08 15.42
N ALA A 70 31.19 -32.35 16.24
CA ALA A 70 29.84 -31.86 16.00
C ALA A 70 29.91 -30.34 15.72
N PRO A 71 29.26 -29.83 14.66
CA PRO A 71 29.24 -28.41 14.39
C PRO A 71 28.79 -27.66 15.65
N PRO A 72 29.47 -26.58 16.07
CA PRO A 72 29.00 -25.81 17.20
C PRO A 72 27.57 -25.39 16.88
N ALA A 73 26.63 -25.82 17.73
CA ALA A 73 25.23 -25.45 17.61
C ALA A 73 25.19 -23.94 17.42
N ARG A 74 24.87 -23.49 16.20
CA ARG A 74 24.63 -22.09 15.89
C ARG A 74 23.44 -21.72 16.77
N ARG A 75 23.70 -21.23 17.98
CA ARG A 75 22.72 -20.51 18.77
C ARG A 75 22.33 -19.34 17.90
N ARG A 76 21.26 -19.53 17.12
CA ARG A 76 20.46 -18.44 16.58
C ARG A 76 20.21 -17.58 17.82
N ALA A 77 20.82 -16.41 17.85
CA ALA A 77 20.51 -15.39 18.83
C ALA A 77 19.06 -14.96 18.56
N ALA A 78 18.13 -15.80 19.01
CA ALA A 78 16.74 -15.46 19.16
C ALA A 78 16.70 -14.47 20.32
N GLY A 79 16.23 -13.25 20.06
CA GLY A 79 15.87 -12.34 21.14
C GLY A 79 16.67 -11.05 21.27
N ALA A 80 17.23 -10.51 20.18
CA ALA A 80 17.58 -9.10 20.13
C ALA A 80 16.72 -8.38 19.09
N VAL A 81 15.39 -8.35 19.31
CA VAL A 81 14.56 -7.31 18.70
C VAL A 81 14.88 -6.02 19.44
N GLY A 82 16.01 -5.42 19.11
CA GLY A 82 16.28 -4.03 19.48
C GLY A 82 15.16 -3.14 18.92
N LYS A 83 14.94 -1.97 19.52
CA LYS A 83 13.97 -0.99 18.99
C LYS A 83 14.28 -0.57 17.53
N GLY A 84 15.52 -0.75 17.07
CA GLY A 84 15.99 -0.41 15.71
C GLY A 84 15.20 -1.09 14.57
N PRO A 85 15.06 -2.44 14.55
CA PRO A 85 14.22 -3.14 13.58
C PRO A 85 12.74 -2.70 13.55
N ALA A 86 12.16 -2.35 14.69
CA ALA A 86 10.74 -1.95 14.75
C ALA A 86 10.51 -0.56 14.14
N ILE A 87 11.40 0.41 14.40
CA ILE A 87 11.31 1.76 13.84
C ILE A 87 11.44 1.73 12.31
N THR A 88 12.41 0.96 11.80
CA THR A 88 12.62 0.83 10.36
C THR A 88 11.44 0.16 9.66
N ALA A 89 10.84 -0.88 10.25
CA ALA A 89 9.62 -1.50 9.75
C ALA A 89 8.44 -0.50 9.75
N GLY A 90 8.25 0.26 10.83
CA GLY A 90 7.19 1.27 10.93
C GLY A 90 7.33 2.37 9.88
N LEU A 91 8.56 2.82 9.59
CA LEU A 91 8.81 3.78 8.51
C LEU A 91 8.51 3.19 7.13
N GLY A 92 8.80 1.91 6.90
CA GLY A 92 8.43 1.24 5.66
C GLY A 92 6.92 1.24 5.41
N VAL A 93 6.14 0.92 6.44
CA VAL A 93 4.66 0.95 6.38
C VAL A 93 4.14 2.36 6.14
N LEU A 94 4.68 3.36 6.86
CA LEU A 94 4.29 4.76 6.68
C LEU A 94 4.62 5.26 5.26
N GLY A 95 5.79 4.92 4.73
CA GLY A 95 6.19 5.26 3.37
C GLY A 95 5.22 4.69 2.34
N PHE A 96 4.89 3.40 2.44
CA PHE A 96 3.91 2.77 1.55
C PHE A 96 2.51 3.38 1.66
N ALA A 97 2.05 3.68 2.88
CA ALA A 97 0.77 4.35 3.09
C ALA A 97 0.75 5.74 2.43
N LEU A 98 1.85 6.50 2.52
CA LEU A 98 2.01 7.79 1.86
C LEU A 98 2.02 7.66 0.32
N GLU A 99 2.61 6.60 -0.23
CA GLU A 99 2.56 6.33 -1.68
C GLU A 99 1.13 6.10 -2.17
N VAL A 100 0.35 5.27 -1.47
CA VAL A 100 -1.05 5.02 -1.82
C VAL A 100 -1.89 6.29 -1.64
N ALA A 101 -1.70 7.02 -0.54
CA ALA A 101 -2.39 8.27 -0.27
C ALA A 101 -2.07 9.36 -1.30
N MET A 102 -0.81 9.45 -1.75
CA MET A 102 -0.37 10.36 -2.80
C MET A 102 -1.08 10.06 -4.12
N LEU A 103 -1.16 8.79 -4.53
CA LEU A 103 -1.86 8.43 -5.76
C LEU A 103 -3.36 8.75 -5.65
N ALA A 104 -3.99 8.42 -4.53
CA ALA A 104 -5.38 8.75 -4.26
C ALA A 104 -5.62 10.28 -4.28
N ALA A 105 -4.69 11.07 -3.76
CA ALA A 105 -4.75 12.53 -3.79
C ALA A 105 -4.71 13.08 -5.22
N PHE A 106 -3.83 12.56 -6.09
CA PHE A 106 -3.77 12.99 -7.49
C PHE A 106 -5.02 12.59 -8.27
N VAL A 107 -5.53 11.38 -8.06
CA VAL A 107 -6.80 10.92 -8.64
C VAL A 107 -7.93 11.84 -8.20
N PHE A 108 -8.05 12.08 -6.89
CA PHE A 108 -9.10 12.92 -6.30
C PHE A 108 -9.04 14.37 -6.80
N TRP A 109 -7.86 14.97 -6.87
CA TRP A 109 -7.69 16.32 -7.40
C TRP A 109 -7.99 16.39 -8.89
N GLY A 110 -7.46 15.45 -9.69
CA GLY A 110 -7.61 15.46 -11.14
C GLY A 110 -9.06 15.32 -11.61
N PHE A 111 -9.88 14.53 -10.91
CA PHE A 111 -11.32 14.41 -11.21
C PHE A 111 -12.19 15.55 -10.67
N ARG A 112 -11.65 16.44 -9.84
CA ARG A 112 -12.38 17.61 -9.31
C ARG A 112 -12.14 18.89 -10.09
N GLN A 113 -11.23 18.84 -11.05
CA GLN A 113 -11.09 19.94 -11.98
C GLN A 113 -12.40 20.03 -12.80
N GLU A 114 -12.83 21.23 -13.21
CA GLU A 114 -14.04 21.41 -14.04
C GLU A 114 -13.61 21.65 -15.50
N SER A 115 -12.88 20.68 -16.06
CA SER A 115 -12.21 20.83 -17.35
C SER A 115 -12.52 19.63 -18.26
N PRO A 116 -12.57 19.78 -19.58
CA PRO A 116 -12.66 18.62 -20.48
C PRO A 116 -11.53 17.59 -20.29
N TRP A 117 -10.46 17.99 -19.58
CA TRP A 117 -9.24 17.20 -19.33
C TRP A 117 -9.24 16.43 -18.00
N ASP A 118 -10.33 16.43 -17.22
CA ASP A 118 -10.36 15.83 -15.88
C ASP A 118 -10.01 14.33 -15.88
N MET A 119 -10.47 13.59 -16.90
CA MET A 119 -10.10 12.17 -17.07
C MET A 119 -8.60 11.99 -17.32
N VAL A 120 -8.00 12.89 -18.11
CA VAL A 120 -6.58 12.85 -18.42
C VAL A 120 -5.76 13.26 -17.21
N LEU A 121 -6.22 14.21 -16.41
CA LEU A 121 -5.54 14.62 -15.18
C LEU A 121 -5.67 13.55 -14.08
N GLY A 122 -6.89 13.07 -13.84
CA GLY A 122 -7.21 12.08 -12.80
C GLY A 122 -6.55 10.73 -13.03
N ILE A 123 -6.28 10.33 -14.27
CA ILE A 123 -5.61 9.06 -14.58
C ILE A 123 -4.17 9.29 -15.04
N GLY A 124 -3.93 10.28 -15.89
CA GLY A 124 -2.62 10.53 -16.49
C GLY A 124 -1.57 10.95 -15.48
N VAL A 125 -1.90 11.83 -14.52
CA VAL A 125 -0.97 12.22 -13.45
C VAL A 125 -0.52 11.01 -12.62
N PRO A 126 -1.43 10.22 -12.00
CA PRO A 126 -1.01 9.05 -11.23
C PRO A 126 -0.35 7.97 -12.09
N ALA A 127 -0.78 7.78 -13.34
CA ALA A 127 -0.11 6.83 -14.25
C ALA A 127 1.33 7.22 -14.53
N ILE A 128 1.60 8.49 -14.82
CA ILE A 128 2.96 9.01 -15.01
C ILE A 128 3.80 8.78 -13.76
N VAL A 129 3.25 9.07 -12.58
CA VAL A 129 3.93 8.84 -11.30
C VAL A 129 4.30 7.37 -11.13
N VAL A 130 3.37 6.43 -11.37
CA VAL A 130 3.62 4.98 -11.27
C VAL A 130 4.67 4.52 -12.29
N VAL A 131 4.62 5.00 -13.53
CA VAL A 131 5.59 4.64 -14.57
C VAL A 131 6.99 5.17 -14.21
N LEU A 132 7.11 6.43 -13.81
CA LEU A 132 8.37 7.00 -13.32
C LEU A 132 8.93 6.17 -12.16
N TRP A 133 8.07 5.78 -11.23
CA TRP A 133 8.45 4.90 -10.12
C TRP A 133 8.94 3.53 -10.60
N GLY A 134 8.19 2.87 -11.49
CA GLY A 134 8.55 1.55 -12.02
C GLY A 134 9.87 1.57 -12.81
N VAL A 135 10.17 2.64 -13.53
CA VAL A 135 11.41 2.76 -14.31
C VAL A 135 12.62 3.08 -13.42
N PHE A 136 12.48 4.01 -12.49
CA PHE A 136 13.61 4.53 -11.71
C PHE A 136 13.84 3.83 -10.37
N LEU A 137 12.80 3.27 -9.76
CA LEU A 137 12.85 2.65 -8.43
C LEU A 137 12.72 1.12 -8.45
N ALA A 138 12.47 0.48 -9.60
CA ALA A 138 12.42 -0.98 -9.66
C ALA A 138 13.76 -1.61 -9.22
N PRO A 139 13.73 -2.68 -8.40
CA PRO A 139 14.92 -3.32 -7.82
C PRO A 139 15.88 -3.93 -8.87
N ARG A 140 15.48 -4.01 -10.14
CA ARG A 140 16.27 -4.55 -11.25
C ARG A 140 16.76 -3.51 -12.27
N SER A 141 16.60 -2.21 -12.01
CA SER A 141 17.14 -1.18 -12.91
C SER A 141 18.66 -1.10 -12.80
N GLU A 142 19.37 -1.16 -13.94
CA GLU A 142 20.82 -0.99 -14.03
C GLU A 142 21.29 0.40 -13.53
N ARG A 143 20.38 1.39 -13.48
CA ARG A 143 20.60 2.72 -12.89
C ARG A 143 19.87 2.87 -11.56
N ARG A 144 20.35 2.18 -10.53
CA ARG A 144 19.89 2.41 -9.15
C ARG A 144 20.25 3.84 -8.73
N LEU A 145 19.24 4.67 -8.54
CA LEU A 145 19.40 5.98 -7.92
C LEU A 145 19.89 5.80 -6.47
N LYS A 146 20.71 6.75 -5.99
CA LYS A 146 21.16 6.77 -4.60
C LYS A 146 19.93 6.82 -3.68
N PRO A 147 19.88 6.05 -2.58
CA PRO A 147 18.72 6.04 -1.67
C PRO A 147 18.31 7.43 -1.17
N ALA A 148 19.29 8.34 -0.99
CA ALA A 148 19.02 9.72 -0.63
C ALA A 148 18.23 10.49 -1.69
N VAL A 149 18.52 10.28 -2.98
CA VAL A 149 17.81 10.94 -4.09
C VAL A 149 16.38 10.44 -4.17
N VAL A 150 16.18 9.13 -4.00
CA VAL A 150 14.84 8.53 -3.96
C VAL A 150 14.00 9.15 -2.84
N LEU A 151 14.56 9.30 -1.65
CA LEU A 151 13.88 9.92 -0.51
C LEU A 151 13.46 11.37 -0.80
N TRP A 152 14.34 12.17 -1.42
CA TRP A 152 14.03 13.55 -1.81
C TRP A 152 12.92 13.62 -2.86
N VAL A 153 13.01 12.80 -3.91
CA VAL A 153 12.00 12.77 -4.99
C VAL A 153 10.64 12.30 -4.44
N ALA A 154 10.61 11.24 -3.63
CA ALA A 154 9.38 10.76 -3.00
C ALA A 154 8.74 11.84 -2.12
N THR A 155 9.55 12.53 -1.30
CA THR A 155 9.06 13.61 -0.43
C THR A 155 8.50 14.78 -1.25
N ALA A 156 9.15 15.15 -2.35
CA ALA A 156 8.66 16.18 -3.26
C ALA A 156 7.30 15.80 -3.87
N LEU A 157 7.12 14.55 -4.30
CA LEU A 157 5.85 14.05 -4.82
C LEU A 157 4.76 14.02 -3.76
N PHE A 158 5.07 13.61 -2.53
CA PHE A 158 4.14 13.63 -1.40
C PHE A 158 3.68 15.05 -1.06
N LEU A 159 4.60 16.03 -1.10
CA LEU A 159 4.24 17.44 -0.91
C LEU A 159 3.42 17.98 -2.09
N LEU A 160 3.71 17.55 -3.32
CA LEU A 160 2.89 17.91 -4.48
C LEU A 160 1.47 17.36 -4.37
N ALA A 161 1.30 16.15 -3.83
CA ALA A 161 -0.01 15.60 -3.49
C ALA A 161 -0.73 16.41 -2.40
N ALA A 162 -0.01 16.93 -1.40
CA ALA A 162 -0.60 17.86 -0.43
C ALA A 162 -1.10 19.15 -1.11
N VAL A 163 -0.31 19.73 -2.02
CA VAL A 163 -0.72 20.91 -2.82
C VAL A 163 -1.94 20.60 -3.68
N ALA A 164 -2.00 19.43 -4.31
CA ALA A 164 -3.16 18.98 -5.07
C ALA A 164 -4.41 18.91 -4.19
N LEU A 165 -4.31 18.36 -2.97
CA LEU A 165 -5.43 18.32 -2.01
C LEU A 165 -5.90 19.72 -1.59
N PHE A 166 -4.98 20.68 -1.42
CA PHE A 166 -5.36 22.07 -1.18
C PHE A 166 -6.10 22.68 -2.38
N GLY A 167 -5.61 22.44 -3.60
CA GLY A 167 -6.30 22.84 -4.83
C GLY A 167 -7.69 22.20 -5.00
N ALA A 168 -7.90 21.02 -4.39
CA ALA A 168 -9.18 20.32 -4.36
C ALA A 168 -10.13 20.79 -3.22
N ASN A 169 -9.77 21.84 -2.47
CA ASN A 169 -10.47 22.32 -1.26
C ASN A 169 -10.52 21.28 -0.11
N ALA A 170 -9.64 20.29 -0.11
CA ALA A 170 -9.55 19.28 0.95
C ALA A 170 -8.45 19.64 1.97
N ALA A 171 -8.59 20.80 2.63
CA ALA A 171 -7.53 21.40 3.46
C ALA A 171 -7.04 20.49 4.61
N VAL A 172 -7.95 19.75 5.25
CA VAL A 172 -7.59 18.80 6.33
C VAL A 172 -6.70 17.68 5.78
N LEU A 173 -7.09 17.06 4.67
CA LEU A 173 -6.32 15.98 4.04
C LEU A 173 -4.97 16.51 3.53
N GLY A 174 -4.94 17.69 2.92
CA GLY A 174 -3.69 18.32 2.46
C GLY A 174 -2.73 18.59 3.61
N THR A 175 -3.24 19.06 4.76
CA THR A 175 -2.42 19.29 5.96
C THR A 175 -1.87 17.98 6.52
N LEU A 176 -2.70 16.94 6.64
CA LEU A 176 -2.25 15.63 7.09
C LEU A 176 -1.16 15.07 6.19
N MET A 177 -1.37 15.13 4.86
CA MET A 177 -0.40 14.66 3.88
C MET A 177 0.95 15.38 4.01
N ALA A 178 0.95 16.70 4.18
CA ALA A 178 2.17 17.48 4.38
C ALA A 178 2.90 17.11 5.68
N VAL A 179 2.17 17.00 6.79
CA VAL A 179 2.75 16.66 8.10
C VAL A 179 3.37 15.25 8.08
N PHE A 180 2.65 14.25 7.59
CA PHE A 180 3.17 12.88 7.51
C PHE A 180 4.36 12.78 6.55
N SER A 181 4.33 13.48 5.42
CA SER A 181 5.46 13.54 4.48
C SER A 181 6.73 14.11 5.14
N VAL A 182 6.62 15.26 5.80
CA VAL A 182 7.75 15.90 6.49
C VAL A 182 8.26 15.03 7.64
N GLY A 183 7.34 14.44 8.42
CA GLY A 183 7.69 13.52 9.51
C GLY A 183 8.42 12.27 9.00
N TYR A 184 7.94 11.68 7.90
CA TYR A 184 8.58 10.54 7.24
C TYR A 184 9.98 10.90 6.74
N PHE A 185 10.15 12.04 6.08
CA PHE A 185 11.45 12.52 5.60
C PHE A 185 12.44 12.73 6.75
N ALA A 186 12.01 13.43 7.80
CA ALA A 186 12.85 13.72 8.97
C ALA A 186 13.28 12.44 9.69
N ALA A 187 12.35 11.52 9.93
CA ALA A 187 12.63 10.25 10.60
C ALA A 187 13.54 9.34 9.75
N SER A 188 13.26 9.22 8.45
CA SER A 188 14.09 8.43 7.53
C SER A 188 15.50 9.01 7.40
N GLY A 189 15.62 10.34 7.30
CA GLY A 189 16.90 11.02 7.27
C GLY A 189 17.69 10.90 8.58
N TYR A 190 17.01 10.89 9.73
CA TYR A 190 17.63 10.70 11.04
C TYR A 190 18.22 9.29 11.17
N VAL A 191 17.45 8.25 10.82
CA VAL A 191 17.92 6.86 10.85
C VAL A 191 19.12 6.68 9.91
N ALA A 192 19.08 7.26 8.71
CA ALA A 192 20.18 7.17 7.75
C ALA A 192 21.48 7.86 8.22
N ARG A 193 21.39 8.86 9.10
CA ARG A 193 22.56 9.51 9.70
C ARG A 193 23.19 8.69 10.83
N GLN A 194 22.40 7.94 11.58
CA GLN A 194 22.91 7.09 12.68
C GLN A 194 23.64 5.83 12.20
N ALA A 195 23.36 5.39 10.97
CA ALA A 195 23.96 4.18 10.40
C ALA A 195 25.34 4.41 9.74
N ARG A 196 25.89 5.63 9.82
CA ARG A 196 27.23 6.00 9.32
C ARG A 196 28.21 6.12 10.47
#